data_AF-A0A2M8FNA4-F1
#
_entry.id   AF-A0A2M8FNA4-F1
#
_cell.length_a   1.000
_cell.length_b   1.000
_cell.length_c   1.000
_cell.angle_alpha   90.00
_cell.angle_beta   90.00
_cell.angle_gamma   90.00
#
_symmetry.space_group_name_H-M   'P 1'
#
loop_
_entity.id
_entity.type
_entity.pdbx_description
1 polymer ?
#
loop_
_entity_poly.entity_id
_entity_poly.type
_entity_poly.pdbx_seq_one_letter_code
_entity_poly.pdbx_strand_id
1 'polypeptide(L)'
;MKAQITLGIIVMMFVLAIPANAGGKGEIQKYFNDAANKVKATENATEKRTILDESLKGMAKVLNMVQSSPFISNEDGTAIARIKASLQEKQNELTGNNGYQRVPDTQLNNFSNYVVQSMEQAESINISLVALLLIIILVVLLV
;
A
#
# COMPACT_ATOMS: atom_id res chain seq x y z
N MET A 1 -5.18 -24.83 -17.00
CA MET A 1 -3.73 -24.95 -17.33
C MET A 1 -3.25 -23.91 -18.34
N LYS A 2 -3.90 -23.69 -19.49
CA LYS A 2 -3.42 -22.72 -20.50
C LYS A 2 -3.42 -21.25 -20.03
N ALA A 3 -4.47 -20.79 -19.36
CA ALA A 3 -4.56 -19.41 -18.85
C ALA A 3 -3.55 -19.08 -17.73
N GLN A 4 -3.21 -20.07 -16.89
CA GLN A 4 -2.21 -19.91 -15.83
C GLN A 4 -0.79 -19.75 -16.38
N ILE A 5 -0.49 -20.47 -17.48
CA ILE A 5 0.78 -20.36 -18.20
C ILE A 5 0.88 -19.00 -18.91
N THR A 6 -0.19 -18.56 -19.57
CA THR A 6 -0.23 -17.26 -20.24
C THR A 6 -0.07 -16.09 -19.27
N LEU A 7 -0.73 -16.13 -18.10
CA LEU A 7 -0.57 -15.10 -17.07
C LEU A 7 0.85 -15.09 -16.50
N GLY A 8 1.44 -16.26 -16.25
CA GLY A 8 2.83 -16.37 -15.78
C GLY A 8 3.84 -15.79 -16.77
N ILE A 9 3.62 -15.99 -18.08
CA ILE A 9 4.49 -15.42 -19.13
C ILE A 9 4.36 -13.90 -19.22
N ILE A 10 3.15 -13.36 -19.07
CA ILE A 10 2.92 -11.91 -19.05
C ILE A 10 3.61 -11.28 -17.84
N VAL A 11 3.46 -11.86 -16.65
CA VAL A 11 4.15 -11.40 -15.43
C VAL A 11 5.68 -11.45 -15.63
N MET A 12 6.21 -12.54 -16.19
CA MET A 12 7.64 -12.69 -16.48
C MET A 12 8.18 -11.63 -17.46
N MET A 13 7.40 -11.27 -18.49
CA MET A 13 7.78 -10.22 -19.45
C MET A 13 7.78 -8.83 -18.82
N PHE A 14 6.86 -8.55 -17.89
CA PHE A 14 6.85 -7.28 -17.15
C PHE A 14 8.02 -7.18 -16.16
N VAL A 15 8.48 -8.28 -15.55
CA VAL A 15 9.66 -8.28 -14.66
C VAL A 15 10.94 -7.88 -15.40
N LEU A 16 11.09 -8.28 -16.67
CA LEU A 16 12.30 -8.01 -17.47
C LEU A 16 12.35 -6.60 -18.08
N ALA A 17 11.21 -5.90 -18.14
CA ALA A 17 11.11 -4.57 -18.76
C ALA A 17 11.33 -3.41 -17.79
N ILE A 18 11.48 -3.66 -16.48
CA ILE A 18 11.68 -2.60 -15.49
C ILE A 18 13.17 -2.25 -15.46
N PRO A 19 13.57 -1.02 -15.86
CA PRO A 19 14.95 -0.61 -15.73
C PRO A 19 15.35 -0.67 -14.25
N ALA A 20 16.45 -1.36 -13.95
CA ALA A 20 17.02 -1.53 -12.62
C ALA A 20 17.62 -0.23 -12.03
N ASN A 21 17.02 0.92 -12.34
CA ASN A 21 17.37 2.22 -11.77
C ASN A 21 16.53 2.42 -10.50
N ALA A 22 17.06 1.95 -9.36
CA ALA A 22 16.74 2.41 -7.99
C ALA A 22 15.26 2.45 -7.49
N GLY A 23 14.24 2.07 -8.27
CA GLY A 23 12.88 2.62 -8.08
C GLY A 23 11.77 1.73 -7.54
N GLY A 24 12.00 0.45 -7.21
CA GLY A 24 10.89 -0.44 -6.79
C GLY A 24 10.24 -0.06 -5.45
N LYS A 25 11.02 0.48 -4.51
CA LYS A 25 10.52 0.89 -3.19
C LYS A 25 9.61 2.12 -3.27
N GLY A 26 9.91 3.05 -4.17
CA GLY A 26 9.23 4.35 -4.23
C GLY A 26 7.75 4.31 -4.62
N GLU A 27 7.22 3.24 -5.23
CA GLU A 27 5.81 3.25 -5.71
C GLU A 27 4.79 3.12 -4.57
N ILE A 28 5.10 2.39 -3.49
CA ILE A 28 4.23 2.34 -2.30
C ILE A 28 4.24 3.71 -1.60
N GLN A 29 5.43 4.25 -1.33
CA GLN A 29 5.62 5.61 -0.82
C GLN A 29 4.90 6.66 -1.68
N LYS A 30 5.05 6.59 -3.01
CA LYS A 30 4.42 7.50 -3.97
C LYS A 30 2.90 7.43 -3.92
N TYR A 31 2.32 6.22 -3.84
CA TYR A 31 0.88 6.05 -3.67
C TYR A 31 0.34 6.81 -2.45
N PHE A 32 1.02 6.69 -1.30
CA PHE A 32 0.61 7.42 -0.09
C PHE A 32 0.96 8.91 -0.14
N ASN A 33 2.04 9.30 -0.81
CA ASN A 33 2.36 10.71 -1.06
C ASN A 33 1.29 11.39 -1.92
N ASP A 34 0.80 10.71 -2.96
CA ASP A 34 -0.27 11.22 -3.81
C ASP A 34 -1.57 11.38 -3.01
N ALA A 35 -1.91 10.41 -2.15
CA ALA A 35 -3.02 10.55 -1.22
C ALA A 35 -2.82 11.73 -0.25
N ALA A 36 -1.63 11.89 0.33
CA ALA A 36 -1.33 13.00 1.23
C ALA A 36 -1.40 14.37 0.53
N ASN A 37 -0.97 14.45 -0.72
CA ASN A 37 -1.09 15.66 -1.54
C ASN A 37 -2.57 15.99 -1.82
N LYS A 38 -3.39 15.00 -2.17
CA LYS A 38 -4.84 15.17 -2.32
C LYS A 38 -5.49 15.68 -1.03
N VAL A 39 -5.16 15.08 0.12
CA VAL A 39 -5.64 15.53 1.43
C VAL A 39 -5.29 16.99 1.72
N LYS A 40 -4.06 17.42 1.39
CA LYS A 40 -3.62 18.80 1.61
C LYS A 40 -4.30 19.79 0.67
N ALA A 41 -4.63 19.36 -0.55
CA ALA A 41 -5.32 20.18 -1.55
C ALA A 41 -6.83 20.31 -1.29
N THR A 42 -7.44 19.36 -0.58
CA THR A 42 -8.84 19.41 -0.18
C THR A 42 -9.04 20.36 1.02
N GLU A 43 -10.16 21.08 1.07
CA GLU A 43 -10.49 21.94 2.22
C GLU A 43 -11.37 21.21 3.24
N ASN A 44 -12.37 20.45 2.75
CA ASN A 44 -13.36 19.77 3.57
C ASN A 44 -12.76 18.60 4.38
N ALA A 45 -12.92 18.62 5.70
CA ALA A 45 -12.36 17.60 6.59
C ALA A 45 -12.96 16.19 6.40
N THR A 46 -14.23 16.09 6.02
CA THR A 46 -14.87 14.81 5.71
C THR A 46 -14.25 14.21 4.47
N GLU A 47 -14.07 14.99 3.40
CA GLU A 47 -13.43 14.54 2.17
C GLU A 47 -11.97 14.13 2.40
N LYS A 48 -11.20 14.91 3.18
CA LYS A 48 -9.84 14.53 3.60
C LYS A 48 -9.80 13.15 4.25
N ARG A 49 -10.73 12.90 5.17
CA ARG A 49 -10.82 11.61 5.87
C ARG A 49 -11.19 10.48 4.90
N THR A 50 -12.11 10.73 3.98
CA THR A 50 -12.47 9.76 2.94
C THR A 50 -11.26 9.39 2.08
N ILE A 51 -10.51 10.38 1.58
CA ILE A 51 -9.29 10.14 0.77
C ILE A 51 -8.30 9.26 1.55
N LEU A 52 -8.07 9.56 2.83
CA LEU A 52 -7.19 8.76 3.68
C LEU A 52 -7.70 7.33 3.88
N ASP A 53 -8.98 7.17 4.21
CA ASP A 53 -9.58 5.85 4.44
C ASP A 53 -9.55 5.00 3.17
N GLU A 54 -9.90 5.57 2.03
CA GLU A 54 -9.83 4.91 0.72
C GLU A 54 -8.40 4.52 0.37
N SER A 55 -7.42 5.39 0.64
CA SER A 55 -6.01 5.07 0.36
C SER A 55 -5.53 3.87 1.18
N LEU A 56 -5.86 3.82 2.47
CA LEU A 56 -5.50 2.73 3.39
C LEU A 56 -6.20 1.43 2.99
N LYS A 57 -7.51 1.49 2.69
CA LYS A 57 -8.30 0.34 2.21
C LYS A 57 -7.78 -0.20 0.88
N GLY A 58 -7.43 0.69 -0.05
CA GLY A 58 -6.88 0.35 -1.36
C GLY A 58 -5.58 -0.45 -1.23
N MET A 59 -4.64 0.05 -0.43
CA MET A 59 -3.39 -0.66 -0.18
C MET A 59 -3.61 -2.00 0.53
N ALA A 60 -4.47 -2.05 1.55
CA ALA A 60 -4.80 -3.31 2.24
C ALA A 60 -5.40 -4.36 1.27
N LYS A 61 -6.21 -3.92 0.29
CA LYS A 61 -6.75 -4.78 -0.77
C LYS A 61 -5.64 -5.31 -1.69
N VAL A 62 -4.70 -4.45 -2.11
CA VAL A 62 -3.53 -4.88 -2.88
C VAL A 62 -2.74 -5.94 -2.12
N LEU A 63 -2.41 -5.69 -0.86
CA LEU A 63 -1.67 -6.63 -0.03
C LEU A 63 -2.42 -7.96 0.17
N ASN A 64 -3.76 -7.94 0.26
CA ASN A 64 -4.56 -9.16 0.28
C ASN A 64 -4.44 -9.97 -1.01
N MET A 65 -4.45 -9.31 -2.17
CA MET A 65 -4.28 -9.96 -3.46
C MET A 65 -2.88 -10.56 -3.60
N VAL A 66 -1.85 -9.82 -3.18
CA VAL A 66 -0.47 -10.32 -3.18
C VAL A 66 -0.36 -11.52 -2.24
N GLN A 67 -0.82 -11.42 -0.99
CA GLN A 67 -0.74 -12.52 -0.03
C GLN A 67 -1.45 -13.79 -0.49
N SER A 68 -2.51 -13.65 -1.30
CA SER A 68 -3.28 -14.78 -1.85
C SER A 68 -2.67 -15.36 -3.13
N SER A 69 -1.58 -14.78 -3.64
CA SER A 69 -0.91 -15.21 -4.85
C SER A 69 -0.08 -16.48 -4.60
N PRO A 70 -0.08 -17.45 -5.54
CA PRO A 70 0.73 -18.66 -5.43
C PRO A 70 2.26 -18.39 -5.52
N PHE A 71 2.65 -17.16 -5.86
CA PHE A 71 4.05 -16.74 -6.00
C PHE A 71 4.67 -16.20 -4.70
N ILE A 72 3.89 -16.14 -3.61
CA ILE A 72 4.32 -15.60 -2.33
C ILE A 72 4.80 -16.72 -1.40
N SER A 73 6.00 -16.53 -0.85
CA SER A 73 6.55 -17.43 0.17
C SER A 73 5.85 -17.23 1.52
N ASN A 74 5.96 -18.20 2.43
CA ASN A 74 5.41 -18.05 3.79
C ASN A 74 6.05 -16.87 4.56
N GLU A 75 7.33 -16.60 4.32
CA GLU A 75 8.06 -15.49 4.91
C GLU A 75 7.52 -14.14 4.42
N ASP A 76 7.34 -14.01 3.10
CA ASP A 76 6.71 -12.84 2.48
C ASP A 76 5.27 -12.66 2.95
N GLY A 77 4.50 -13.74 3.05
CA GLY A 77 3.14 -13.72 3.57
C GLY A 77 3.07 -13.20 5.00
N THR A 78 4.05 -13.54 5.83
CA THR A 78 4.17 -13.04 7.21
C THR A 78 4.55 -11.56 7.23
N ALA A 79 5.50 -11.14 6.40
CA ALA A 79 5.87 -9.73 6.26
C ALA A 79 4.69 -8.88 5.77
N ILE A 80 3.98 -9.33 4.74
CA ILE A 80 2.76 -8.68 4.22
C ILE A 80 1.68 -8.60 5.29
N ALA A 81 1.50 -9.65 6.10
CA ALA A 81 0.54 -9.62 7.21
C ALA A 81 0.87 -8.53 8.25
N ARG A 82 2.16 -8.28 8.55
CA ARG A 82 2.58 -7.19 9.44
C ARG A 82 2.27 -5.81 8.85
N ILE A 83 2.53 -5.62 7.56
CA ILE A 83 2.21 -4.36 6.86
C ILE A 83 0.70 -4.12 6.89
N LYS A 84 -0.11 -5.15 6.61
CA LYS A 84 -1.57 -5.08 6.70
C LYS A 84 -2.06 -4.72 8.10
N ALA A 85 -1.48 -5.32 9.14
CA ALA A 85 -1.82 -4.99 10.52
C ALA A 85 -1.54 -3.51 10.82
N SER A 86 -0.39 -2.99 10.39
CA SER A 86 -0.07 -1.57 10.52
C SER A 86 -1.06 -0.66 9.79
N LEU A 87 -1.46 -1.00 8.55
CA LEU A 87 -2.50 -0.25 7.83
C LEU A 87 -3.85 -0.28 8.56
N GLN A 88 -4.21 -1.41 9.15
CA GLN A 88 -5.44 -1.54 9.93
C GLN A 88 -5.40 -0.68 11.19
N GLU A 89 -4.27 -0.61 11.89
CA GLU A 89 -4.08 0.30 13.03
C GLU A 89 -4.28 1.75 12.61
N LYS A 90 -3.69 2.17 11.49
CA LYS A 90 -3.86 3.54 10.95
C LYS A 90 -5.31 3.83 10.56
N GLN A 91 -6.01 2.85 9.99
CA GLN A 91 -7.44 2.99 9.72
C GLN A 91 -8.24 3.16 11.01
N ASN A 92 -7.93 2.36 12.03
CA ASN A 92 -8.60 2.45 13.33
C ASN A 92 -8.33 3.80 14.00
N GLU A 93 -7.10 4.32 13.95
CA GLU A 93 -6.73 5.68 14.40
C GLU A 93 -7.54 6.75 13.66
N LEU A 94 -7.60 6.66 12.32
CA LEU A 94 -8.29 7.63 11.46
C LEU A 94 -9.78 7.76 11.81
N THR A 95 -10.44 6.63 12.09
CA THR A 95 -11.89 6.59 12.36
C THR A 95 -12.23 6.63 13.85
N GLY A 96 -11.27 6.33 14.73
CA GLY A 96 -11.48 6.15 16.17
C GLY A 96 -12.16 4.82 16.53
N ASN A 97 -11.82 3.74 15.82
CA ASN A 97 -12.36 2.41 16.08
C ASN A 97 -11.41 1.58 16.96
N ASN A 98 -11.88 0.43 17.47
CA ASN A 98 -11.04 -0.54 18.20
C ASN A 98 -10.24 0.05 19.39
N GLY A 99 -10.82 1.01 20.10
CA GLY A 99 -10.21 1.65 21.27
C GLY A 99 -9.26 2.82 20.94
N TYR A 100 -9.08 3.16 19.67
CA TYR A 100 -8.29 4.32 19.26
C TYR A 100 -9.10 5.62 19.39
N GLN A 101 -8.42 6.70 19.77
CA GLN A 101 -9.00 8.04 19.66
C GLN A 101 -9.00 8.46 18.19
N ARG A 102 -10.17 8.92 17.71
CA ARG A 102 -10.31 9.43 16.34
C ARG A 102 -9.36 10.59 16.10
N VAL A 103 -8.63 10.54 14.98
CA VAL A 103 -7.82 11.67 14.50
C VAL A 103 -8.70 12.91 14.31
N PRO A 104 -8.42 14.03 14.99
CA PRO A 104 -9.17 15.28 14.83
C PRO A 104 -9.08 15.81 13.40
N ASP A 105 -10.15 16.47 12.94
CA ASP A 105 -10.23 17.05 11.58
C ASP A 105 -9.07 17.99 11.27
N THR A 106 -8.64 18.77 12.28
CA THR A 106 -7.52 19.71 12.18
C THR A 106 -6.16 19.03 12.02
N GLN A 107 -6.06 17.73 12.32
CA GLN A 107 -4.82 16.96 12.25
C GLN A 107 -4.72 16.08 11.01
N LEU A 108 -5.74 16.02 10.15
CA LEU A 108 -5.75 15.11 8.99
C LEU A 108 -4.57 15.33 8.02
N ASN A 109 -4.09 16.56 7.87
CA ASN A 109 -2.89 16.86 7.08
C ASN A 109 -1.60 16.32 7.72
N ASN A 110 -1.50 16.35 9.05
CA ASN A 110 -0.33 15.82 9.76
C ASN A 110 -0.38 14.29 9.79
N PHE A 111 -1.58 13.74 9.97
CA PHE A 111 -1.83 12.32 9.90
C PHE A 111 -1.48 11.75 8.52
N SER A 112 -1.79 12.46 7.42
CA SER A 112 -1.41 12.01 6.08
C SER A 112 0.10 11.89 5.90
N ASN A 113 0.88 12.83 6.45
CA ASN A 113 2.34 12.74 6.46
C ASN A 113 2.85 11.57 7.32
N TYR A 114 2.24 11.36 8.47
CA TYR A 114 2.57 10.24 9.37
C TYR A 114 2.33 8.88 8.70
N VAL A 115 1.25 8.74 7.93
CA VAL A 115 0.99 7.53 7.12
C VAL A 115 2.11 7.30 6.11
N VAL A 116 2.53 8.32 5.36
CA VAL A 116 3.66 8.21 4.41
C VAL A 116 4.94 7.74 5.12
N GLN A 117 5.33 8.38 6.22
CA GLN A 117 6.52 8.02 6.99
C GLN A 117 6.45 6.62 7.58
N SER A 118 5.25 6.18 7.99
CA SER A 118 5.05 4.81 8.48
C SER A 118 5.27 3.80 7.36
N MET A 119 4.92 4.13 6.12
CA MET A 119 5.11 3.25 4.96
C MET A 119 6.56 3.22 4.49
N GLU A 120 7.30 4.33 4.56
CA GLU A 120 8.76 4.33 4.34
C GLU A 120 9.48 3.37 5.31
N GLN A 121 9.03 3.31 6.57
CA GLN A 121 9.54 2.35 7.54
C GLN A 121 9.07 0.93 7.25
N ALA A 122 7.82 0.73 6.83
CA ALA A 122 7.31 -0.58 6.44
C ALA A 122 8.04 -1.15 5.20
N GLU A 123 8.52 -0.30 4.28
CA GLU A 123 9.39 -0.68 3.15
C GLU A 123 10.81 -1.10 3.58
N SER A 124 11.16 -0.91 4.85
CA SER A 124 12.37 -1.48 5.46
C SER A 124 12.20 -2.94 5.86
N ILE A 125 10.96 -3.46 5.85
CA ILE A 125 10.69 -4.89 6.05
C ILE A 125 11.19 -5.65 4.82
N ASN A 126 12.10 -6.60 5.02
CA ASN A 126 12.61 -7.46 3.96
C ASN A 126 11.48 -8.33 3.40
N ILE A 127 11.00 -7.98 2.21
CA ILE A 127 10.15 -8.80 1.36
C ILE A 127 10.93 -9.18 0.10
N SER A 128 10.62 -10.34 -0.47
CA SER A 128 11.24 -10.80 -1.71
C SER A 128 10.95 -9.84 -2.87
N LEU A 129 11.86 -9.81 -3.84
CA LEU A 129 11.68 -9.00 -5.06
C LEU A 129 10.38 -9.37 -5.80
N VAL A 130 10.00 -10.65 -5.80
CA VAL A 130 8.76 -11.12 -6.43
C VAL A 130 7.54 -10.51 -5.73
N ALA A 131 7.52 -10.53 -4.40
CA ALA A 131 6.45 -9.92 -3.62
C ALA A 131 6.37 -8.41 -3.86
N LEU A 132 7.51 -7.72 -3.84
CA LEU A 132 7.59 -6.28 -4.08
C LEU A 132 7.07 -5.92 -5.49
N LEU A 133 7.46 -6.65 -6.53
CA LEU A 133 6.99 -6.42 -7.89
C LEU A 133 5.47 -6.61 -8.04
N LEU A 134 4.92 -7.64 -7.40
CA LEU A 134 3.47 -7.86 -7.42
C LEU A 134 2.71 -6.72 -6.73
N ILE A 135 3.23 -6.20 -5.61
CA ILE A 135 2.64 -5.03 -4.94
C ILE A 135 2.66 -3.84 -5.88
N ILE A 136 3.82 -3.52 -6.49
CA ILE A 136 3.96 -2.37 -7.39
C ILE A 136 2.98 -2.46 -8.56
N ILE A 137 2.91 -3.61 -9.24
CA ILE A 137 2.02 -3.81 -10.39
C ILE A 137 0.57 -3.54 -9.98
N LEU A 138 0.15 -4.06 -8.82
CA LEU A 138 -1.22 -3.87 -8.35
C LEU A 138 -1.51 -2.45 -7.85
N VAL A 139 -0.53 -1.76 -7.27
CA VAL A 139 -0.63 -0.34 -6.89
C VAL A 139 -0.79 0.54 -8.14
N VAL A 140 0.01 0.30 -9.18
CA VAL A 140 -0.11 1.04 -10.45
C VAL A 140 -1.46 0.80 -11.12
N LEU A 141 -2.04 -0.40 -10.99
CA LEU A 141 -3.40 -0.69 -11.48
C LEU A 141 -4.52 -0.06 -10.65
N LEU A 142 -4.21 0.45 -9.45
CA LEU A 142 -5.17 1.07 -8.55
C LEU A 142 -5.28 2.59 -8.77
N VAL A 143 -4.21 3.21 -9.27
CA VAL A 143 -4.12 4.64 -9.65
C VAL A 143 -4.73 4.86 -11.03
#